data_AF-A0A9D7DFQ9-F1
#
_entry.id   AF-A0A9D7DFQ9-F1
#
_cell.length_a   1.000
_cell.length_b   1.000
_cell.length_c   1.000
_cell.angle_alpha   90.00
_cell.angle_beta   90.00
_cell.angle_gamma   90.00
#
_symmetry.space_group_name_H-M   'P 1'
#
loop_
_entity.id
_entity.type
_entity.pdbx_description
1 polymer ?
#
loop_
_entity_poly.entity_id
_entity_poly.type
_entity_poly.pdbx_seq_one_letter_code
_entity_poly.pdbx_strand_id
1 'polypeptide(L)'
;MSIWYTFPLQRMLRASGYIGEEVHANGGWDASLGQMISLWVMRRPMPNALRNVLKYVSYPVVRFLVKRDKVPAELDWLMITSLWAIARKA
;
A
#
# COMPACT_ATOMS: atom_id res chain seq x y z
N MET A 1 16.98 -17.47 4.04
CA MET A 1 17.20 -16.90 2.69
C MET A 1 15.82 -16.45 2.23
N SER A 2 15.42 -15.18 2.16
CA SER A 2 16.13 -13.93 1.94
C SER A 2 15.24 -12.77 2.44
N ILE A 3 15.46 -12.27 3.67
CA ILE A 3 14.68 -11.13 4.24
C ILE A 3 15.35 -9.78 3.86
N TRP A 4 16.58 -9.84 3.34
CA TRP A 4 17.42 -8.66 3.12
C TRP A 4 17.07 -7.83 1.88
N TYR A 5 16.19 -8.32 1.00
CA TYR A 5 15.98 -7.71 -0.33
C TYR A 5 14.61 -7.06 -0.53
N THR A 6 13.65 -7.34 0.35
CA THR A 6 12.24 -7.06 0.05
C THR A 6 11.83 -5.60 0.29
N PHE A 7 12.60 -4.79 1.03
CA PHE A 7 12.19 -3.43 1.41
C PHE A 7 13.19 -2.33 1.02
N PRO A 8 12.93 -1.59 -0.08
CA PRO A 8 13.71 -0.41 -0.46
C PRO A 8 13.82 0.62 0.67
N LEU A 9 12.75 0.78 1.47
CA LEU A 9 12.71 1.70 2.61
C LEU A 9 13.72 1.32 3.69
N GLN A 10 13.79 0.03 4.07
CA GLN A 10 14.79 -0.46 5.04
C GLN A 10 16.21 -0.28 4.49
N ARG A 11 16.41 -0.56 3.19
CA ARG A 11 17.72 -0.34 2.56
C ARG A 11 18.13 1.15 2.61
N MET A 12 17.20 2.07 2.35
CA MET A 12 17.45 3.51 2.39
C MET A 12 17.74 4.02 3.80
N LEU A 13 17.01 3.52 4.80
CA LEU A 13 17.22 3.87 6.22
C LEU A 13 18.60 3.38 6.68
N ARG A 14 19.00 2.15 6.33
CA ARG A 14 20.34 1.63 6.63
C ARG A 14 21.44 2.43 5.98
N ALA A 15 21.28 2.73 4.68
CA ALA A 15 22.25 3.52 3.92
C ALA A 15 22.43 4.93 4.51
N SER A 16 21.42 5.44 5.23
CA SER A 16 21.45 6.74 5.90
C SER A 16 21.97 6.70 7.34
N GLY A 17 22.38 5.52 7.84
CA GLY A 17 22.97 5.35 9.17
C GLY A 17 21.96 5.21 10.32
N TYR A 18 20.70 4.88 10.03
CA TYR A 18 19.72 4.59 11.07
C TYR A 18 19.84 3.14 11.58
N ILE A 19 19.37 2.89 12.81
CA ILE A 19 19.45 1.60 13.52
C ILE A 19 18.08 1.24 14.10
N GLY A 20 17.75 -0.05 14.19
CA GLY A 20 16.50 -0.55 14.78
C GLY A 20 15.29 -0.43 13.83
N GLU A 21 15.48 -0.81 12.58
CA GLU A 21 14.49 -0.60 11.52
C GLU A 21 13.45 -1.71 11.50
N GLU A 22 12.30 -1.44 12.11
CA GLU A 22 11.10 -2.25 11.91
C GLU A 22 10.25 -1.62 10.82
N VAL A 23 10.08 -2.36 9.72
CA VAL A 23 9.19 -1.98 8.62
C VAL A 23 7.90 -2.76 8.78
N HIS A 24 6.79 -2.04 8.81
CA HIS A 24 5.45 -2.59 8.99
C HIS A 24 4.59 -2.25 7.76
N ALA A 25 3.80 -3.21 7.29
CA ALA A 25 2.79 -2.97 6.27
C ALA A 25 1.48 -2.50 6.91
N ASN A 26 0.86 -1.47 6.34
CA ASN A 26 -0.39 -0.91 6.83
C ASN A 26 -1.64 -1.46 6.13
N GLY A 27 -1.48 -2.30 5.11
CA GLY A 27 -2.59 -2.82 4.30
C GLY A 27 -2.19 -4.09 3.54
N GLY A 28 -3.16 -4.97 3.34
CA GLY A 28 -3.02 -6.21 2.59
C GLY A 28 -3.30 -6.05 1.10
N TRP A 29 -3.55 -7.19 0.44
CA TRP A 29 -3.85 -7.25 -0.99
C TRP A 29 -5.12 -6.49 -1.37
N ASP A 30 -6.17 -6.57 -0.53
CA ASP A 30 -7.48 -6.01 -0.85
C ASP A 30 -7.48 -4.48 -0.73
N ALA A 31 -6.85 -3.95 0.33
CA ALA A 31 -6.61 -2.51 0.45
C ALA A 31 -5.77 -2.00 -0.73
N SER A 32 -4.77 -2.78 -1.14
CA SER A 32 -3.90 -2.42 -2.26
C SER A 32 -4.63 -2.32 -3.59
N LEU A 33 -5.48 -3.31 -3.88
CA LEU A 33 -6.34 -3.32 -5.06
C LEU A 33 -7.36 -2.17 -5.00
N GLY A 34 -8.00 -1.96 -3.85
CA GLY A 34 -8.96 -0.88 -3.65
C GLY A 34 -8.35 0.52 -3.87
N GLN A 35 -7.11 0.72 -3.43
CA GLN A 35 -6.38 1.97 -3.66
C GLN A 35 -6.05 2.16 -5.15
N MET A 36 -5.60 1.12 -5.85
CA MET A 36 -5.31 1.22 -7.28
C MET A 36 -6.56 1.52 -8.11
N ILE A 37 -7.70 0.87 -7.80
CA ILE A 37 -8.98 1.17 -8.43
C ILE A 37 -9.37 2.64 -8.20
N SER A 38 -9.29 3.10 -6.94
CA SER A 38 -9.62 4.48 -6.57
C SER A 38 -8.73 5.49 -7.32
N LEU A 39 -7.43 5.24 -7.36
CA LEU A 39 -6.46 6.08 -8.06
C LEU A 39 -6.73 6.13 -9.56
N TRP A 40 -7.04 4.99 -10.18
CA TRP A 40 -7.38 4.93 -11.59
C TRP A 40 -8.62 5.78 -11.91
N VAL A 41 -9.70 5.63 -11.11
CA VAL A 41 -10.93 6.44 -11.26
C VAL A 41 -10.65 7.94 -11.04
N MET A 42 -9.73 8.30 -10.14
CA MET A 42 -9.43 9.68 -9.79
C MET A 42 -8.42 10.36 -10.73
N ARG A 43 -7.43 9.63 -11.25
CA ARG A 43 -6.29 10.20 -11.98
C ARG A 43 -6.35 10.00 -13.49
N ARG A 44 -7.14 9.04 -13.99
CA ARG A 44 -7.30 8.88 -15.44
C ARG A 44 -7.95 10.15 -16.04
N PRO A 45 -7.43 10.69 -17.15
CA PRO A 45 -8.08 11.75 -17.90
C PRO A 45 -9.37 11.19 -18.52
N MET A 46 -10.52 11.64 -18.01
CA MET A 46 -11.85 11.17 -18.39
C MET A 46 -12.84 12.33 -18.29
N PRO A 47 -13.91 12.34 -19.09
CA PRO A 47 -15.02 13.28 -18.93
C PRO A 47 -15.61 13.21 -17.52
N ASN A 48 -16.00 14.37 -16.97
CA ASN A 48 -16.50 14.49 -15.59
C ASN A 48 -17.73 13.59 -15.31
N ALA A 49 -18.63 13.45 -16.29
CA ALA A 49 -19.79 12.58 -16.19
C ALA A 49 -19.39 11.10 -15.98
N LEU A 50 -18.46 10.59 -16.80
CA LEU A 50 -17.96 9.22 -16.68
C LEU A 50 -17.23 9.01 -15.34
N ARG A 51 -16.43 9.99 -14.90
CA ARG A 51 -15.76 9.94 -13.60
C ARG A 51 -16.76 9.81 -12.45
N ASN A 52 -17.87 10.57 -12.48
CA ASN A 52 -18.88 10.52 -11.42
C ASN A 52 -19.60 9.17 -11.39
N VAL A 53 -19.94 8.61 -12.56
CA VAL A 53 -20.51 7.26 -12.64
C VAL A 53 -19.53 6.22 -12.10
N LEU A 54 -18.27 6.25 -12.55
CA LEU A 54 -17.25 5.32 -12.09
C LEU A 54 -16.96 5.44 -10.60
N LYS A 55 -17.02 6.65 -10.02
CA LYS A 55 -16.92 6.83 -8.56
C LYS A 55 -18.04 6.10 -7.84
N TYR A 56 -19.29 6.29 -8.27
CA TYR A 56 -20.43 5.63 -7.64
C TYR A 56 -20.39 4.11 -7.78
N VAL A 57 -19.96 3.59 -8.94
CA VAL A 57 -19.88 2.15 -9.20
C VAL A 57 -18.69 1.49 -8.50
N SER A 58 -17.53 2.16 -8.47
CA SER A 58 -16.32 1.61 -7.84
C SER A 58 -16.37 1.71 -6.32
N TYR A 59 -17.08 2.69 -5.75
CA TYR A 59 -17.18 2.86 -4.30
C TYR A 59 -17.62 1.61 -3.53
N PRO A 60 -18.70 0.89 -3.88
CA PRO A 60 -19.07 -0.34 -3.17
C PRO A 60 -18.01 -1.43 -3.27
N VAL A 61 -17.33 -1.56 -4.41
CA VAL A 61 -16.24 -2.53 -4.60
C VAL A 61 -15.05 -2.18 -3.71
N VAL A 62 -14.59 -0.93 -3.74
CA VAL A 62 -13.49 -0.45 -2.90
C VAL A 62 -13.84 -0.60 -1.42
N ARG A 63 -15.06 -0.24 -1.02
CA ARG A 63 -15.53 -0.38 0.36
C ARG A 63 -15.55 -1.84 0.82
N PHE A 64 -15.95 -2.76 -0.06
CA PHE A 64 -15.95 -4.18 0.21
C PHE A 64 -14.53 -4.73 0.40
N LEU A 65 -13.61 -4.36 -0.51
CA LEU A 65 -12.21 -4.76 -0.46
C LEU A 65 -11.54 -4.27 0.84
N VAL A 66 -11.67 -2.98 1.16
CA VAL A 66 -11.10 -2.41 2.39
C VAL A 66 -11.67 -3.06 3.65
N LYS A 67 -12.96 -3.42 3.66
CA LYS A 67 -13.58 -4.09 4.82
C LYS A 67 -13.09 -5.53 5.01
N ARG A 68 -12.67 -6.19 3.92
CA ARG A 68 -12.15 -7.57 3.93
C ARG A 68 -10.64 -7.64 4.09
N ASP A 69 -9.96 -6.50 3.98
CA ASP A 69 -8.52 -6.44 4.04
C ASP A 69 -7.98 -7.04 5.33
N LYS A 70 -7.00 -7.93 5.16
CA LYS A 70 -6.24 -8.52 6.25
C LYS A 70 -4.79 -8.18 6.01
N VAL A 71 -4.18 -7.49 6.98
CA VAL A 71 -2.74 -7.26 6.99
C VAL A 71 -2.07 -8.59 7.34
N PRO A 72 -1.32 -9.22 6.42
CA PRO A 72 -0.66 -10.47 6.72
C PRO A 72 0.53 -10.23 7.65
N ALA A 73 0.79 -11.20 8.53
CA ALA A 73 1.92 -11.14 9.45
C ALA A 73 3.27 -11.28 8.73
N GLU A 74 3.29 -11.92 7.55
CA GLU A 74 4.50 -12.14 6.75
C GLU A 74 4.53 -11.19 5.54
N LEU A 75 5.64 -10.47 5.41
CA LEU A 75 5.85 -9.39 4.47
C LEU A 75 6.40 -9.84 3.10
N ASP A 76 6.69 -11.13 2.93
CA ASP A 76 7.56 -11.64 1.85
C ASP A 76 6.90 -11.75 0.45
N TRP A 77 5.56 -11.72 0.34
CA TRP A 77 4.83 -11.87 -0.94
C TRP A 77 3.71 -10.85 -1.15
N LEU A 78 3.75 -9.73 -0.42
CA LEU A 78 2.68 -8.76 -0.44
C LEU A 78 2.84 -7.71 -1.53
N MET A 79 1.75 -7.43 -2.24
CA MET A 79 1.59 -6.11 -2.86
C MET A 79 1.28 -5.14 -1.72
N ILE A 80 2.28 -4.36 -1.31
CA ILE A 80 2.18 -3.47 -0.15
C ILE A 80 1.91 -2.05 -0.64
N THR A 81 0.79 -1.48 -0.21
CA THR A 81 0.41 -0.11 -0.59
C THR A 81 0.87 0.97 0.35
N SER A 82 1.17 0.61 1.60
CA SER A 82 1.68 1.55 2.59
C SER A 82 2.64 0.83 3.52
N LEU A 83 3.86 1.34 3.57
CA LEU A 83 4.91 0.93 4.48
C LEU A 83 5.13 2.08 5.45
N TRP A 84 5.24 1.76 6.73
CA TRP A 84 5.80 2.69 7.70
C TRP A 84 6.98 2.02 8.38
N ALA A 85 7.92 2.85 8.83
CA ALA A 85 9.10 2.37 9.53
C ALA A 85 9.39 3.30 10.70
N ILE A 86 9.74 2.71 11.83
CA ILE A 86 10.38 3.44 12.93
C ILE A 86 11.87 3.16 12.83
N ALA A 87 12.67 4.22 12.85
CA ALA A 87 14.11 4.14 12.82
C ALA A 87 14.68 5.09 13.87
N ARG A 88 15.70 4.66 14.60
CA ARG A 88 16.40 5.50 15.58
C ARG A 88 17.77 5.87 15.03
N LYS A 89 18.16 7.13 15.22
CA LYS A 89 19.51 7.58 14.93
C LYS A 89 20.32 7.47 16.22
N ALA A 90 21.51 6.90 16.14
CA ALA A 90 22.48 6.95 17.23
C ALA A 90 23.01 8.37 17.44
#